data_AF-A0A7S1DUG9-F1
#
_entry.id   AF-A0A7S1DUG9-F1
#
_cell.length_a   1.000
_cell.length_b   1.000
_cell.length_c   1.000
_cell.angle_alpha   90.00
_cell.angle_beta   90.00
_cell.angle_gamma   90.00
#
_symmetry.space_group_name_H-M   'P 1'
#
loop_
_entity.id
_entity.type
_entity.pdbx_description
1 polymer ?
#
loop_
_entity_poly.entity_id
_entity_poly.type
_entity_poly.pdbx_seq_one_letter_code
_entity_poly.pdbx_strand_id
1 'polypeptide(L)'
;DRGDGGVLSQVRTLPVDHPIARYLGAQDLKAETSRNASLGLSWQPSSAWSTTLDAYAIRVKHRITLSQRISRDGLAAELKSKFGESGIDGVNFFTNALDTRTNGADLVTQWTGPALGGALRLG
;
A
#
# COMPACT_ATOMS: atom_id res chain seq x y z
N ASP A 1 2.46 14.69 -19.04
CA ASP A 1 3.54 14.08 -19.83
C ASP A 1 3.34 14.50 -21.28
N ARG A 2 4.24 15.33 -21.83
CA ARG A 2 4.10 15.93 -23.16
C ARG A 2 4.90 15.08 -24.13
N GLY A 3 4.22 14.60 -25.17
CA GLY A 3 4.84 13.80 -26.23
C GLY A 3 5.76 14.64 -27.10
N ASP A 4 7.02 14.22 -27.16
CA ASP A 4 8.01 14.56 -28.18
C ASP A 4 8.33 13.27 -28.96
N GLY A 5 8.02 13.22 -30.26
CA GLY A 5 8.65 12.24 -31.17
C GLY A 5 7.98 10.88 -31.42
N GLY A 6 6.73 10.65 -30.99
CA GLY A 6 5.82 9.71 -31.66
C GLY A 6 6.16 8.21 -31.67
N VAL A 7 7.06 7.71 -30.82
CA VAL A 7 7.14 6.27 -30.55
C VAL A 7 6.14 5.94 -29.45
N LEU A 8 5.09 5.19 -29.79
CA LEU A 8 4.13 4.68 -28.82
C LEU A 8 4.87 3.75 -27.85
N SER A 9 5.20 4.23 -26.65
CA SER A 9 5.75 3.39 -25.59
C SER A 9 4.65 2.53 -25.00
N GLN A 10 4.69 1.24 -25.27
CA GLN A 10 3.70 0.32 -24.74
C GLN A 10 4.23 -0.36 -23.48
N VAL A 11 3.54 -0.12 -22.37
CA VAL A 11 3.83 -0.77 -21.09
C VAL A 11 2.81 -1.88 -20.85
N ARG A 12 3.28 -3.05 -20.43
CA ARG A 12 2.43 -4.20 -20.10
C ARG A 12 2.60 -4.61 -18.65
N THR A 13 1.48 -4.82 -17.97
CA THR A 13 1.45 -5.54 -16.69
C THR A 13 1.21 -7.01 -16.96
N LEU A 14 2.17 -7.84 -16.62
CA LEU A 14 2.11 -9.28 -16.86
C LEU A 14 1.87 -10.04 -15.55
N PRO A 15 1.13 -11.17 -15.58
CA PRO A 15 1.03 -12.04 -14.42
C PRO A 15 2.40 -12.67 -14.12
N VAL A 16 2.64 -13.04 -12.85
CA VAL A 16 3.97 -13.47 -12.39
C VAL A 16 4.45 -14.76 -13.04
N ASP A 17 3.54 -15.60 -13.50
CA ASP A 17 3.79 -16.86 -14.21
C ASP A 17 4.04 -16.69 -15.70
N HIS A 18 3.83 -15.49 -16.26
CA HIS A 18 4.10 -15.21 -17.66
C HIS A 18 5.60 -15.41 -17.99
N PRO A 19 5.97 -16.07 -19.10
CA PRO A 19 7.38 -16.32 -19.45
C PRO A 19 8.26 -15.07 -19.48
N ILE A 20 7.75 -13.97 -20.05
CA ILE A 20 8.44 -12.66 -20.03
C ILE A 20 8.60 -12.12 -18.61
N ALA A 21 7.59 -12.24 -17.74
CA ALA A 21 7.69 -11.77 -16.36
C ALA A 21 8.77 -12.56 -15.60
N ARG A 22 8.80 -13.89 -15.73
CA ARG A 22 9.85 -14.75 -15.16
C ARG A 22 11.23 -14.39 -15.65
N TYR A 23 11.38 -14.20 -16.95
CA TYR A 23 12.63 -13.80 -17.57
C TYR A 23 13.14 -12.45 -17.02
N LEU A 24 12.22 -11.52 -16.73
CA LEU A 24 12.52 -10.23 -16.13
C LEU A 24 12.60 -10.26 -14.58
N GLY A 25 12.56 -11.45 -13.97
CA GLY A 25 12.81 -11.65 -12.54
C GLY A 25 11.57 -11.82 -11.66
N ALA A 26 10.38 -12.01 -12.23
CA ALA A 26 9.18 -12.30 -11.45
C ALA A 26 9.29 -13.62 -10.68
N GLN A 27 8.85 -13.60 -9.43
CA GLN A 27 8.83 -14.75 -8.53
C GLN A 27 7.38 -15.11 -8.16
N ASP A 28 7.19 -16.33 -7.64
CA ASP A 28 5.88 -16.76 -7.15
C ASP A 28 5.40 -15.84 -6.04
N LEU A 29 4.12 -15.45 -6.12
CA LEU A 29 3.50 -14.68 -5.07
C LEU A 29 3.30 -15.56 -3.83
N LYS A 30 3.78 -15.06 -2.70
CA LYS A 30 3.41 -15.55 -1.38
C LYS A 30 2.09 -14.91 -0.97
N ALA A 31 1.26 -15.65 -0.23
CA ALA A 31 0.06 -15.09 0.36
C ALA A 31 0.43 -13.95 1.32
N GLU A 32 -0.29 -12.83 1.21
CA GLU A 32 -0.18 -11.71 2.16
C GLU A 32 -0.75 -12.13 3.52
N THR A 33 -0.03 -11.83 4.61
CA THR A 33 -0.49 -12.15 5.98
C THR A 33 -0.49 -10.93 6.87
N SER A 34 -1.50 -10.83 7.74
CA SER A 34 -1.71 -9.68 8.61
C SER A 34 -1.88 -10.12 10.06
N ARG A 35 -1.17 -9.43 10.97
CA ARG A 35 -1.33 -9.57 12.43
C ARG A 35 -1.69 -8.22 13.02
N ASN A 36 -2.76 -8.19 13.80
CA ASN A 36 -3.26 -7.01 14.49
C ASN A 36 -3.27 -7.26 16.00
N ALA A 37 -2.77 -6.29 16.77
CA ALA A 37 -2.90 -6.22 18.20
C ALA A 37 -3.35 -4.82 18.61
N SER A 38 -4.30 -4.73 19.55
CA SER A 38 -4.76 -3.47 20.14
C SER A 38 -4.92 -3.58 21.66
N LEU A 39 -4.86 -2.44 22.34
CA LEU A 39 -5.10 -2.29 23.76
C LEU A 39 -5.87 -0.98 23.98
N GLY A 40 -6.99 -1.07 24.71
CA GLY A 40 -7.83 0.07 25.05
C GLY A 40 -7.94 0.29 26.55
N LEU A 41 -7.95 1.54 26.99
CA LEU A 41 -8.18 1.98 28.36
C LEU A 41 -9.30 3.02 28.36
N SER A 42 -10.35 2.79 29.16
CA SER A 42 -11.43 3.75 29.36
C SER A 42 -11.50 4.20 30.81
N TRP A 43 -11.66 5.49 31.03
CA TRP A 43 -11.73 6.11 32.35
C TRP A 43 -12.88 7.11 32.44
N GLN A 44 -13.73 6.92 33.45
CA GLN A 44 -14.90 7.74 33.71
C GLN A 44 -14.98 8.10 35.21
N PRO A 45 -14.26 9.15 35.66
CA PRO A 45 -14.24 9.55 37.06
C PRO A 45 -15.54 10.23 37.53
N SER A 46 -16.37 10.73 36.63
CA SER A 46 -17.71 11.27 36.94
C SER A 46 -18.64 11.18 35.73
N SER A 47 -19.95 11.40 35.91
CA SER A 47 -20.91 11.45 34.80
C SER A 47 -20.66 12.58 33.80
N ALA A 48 -19.86 13.58 34.17
CA ALA A 48 -19.52 14.73 33.34
C ALA A 48 -18.23 14.56 32.53
N TRP A 49 -17.45 13.47 32.74
CA TRP A 49 -16.16 13.24 32.09
C TRP A 49 -16.01 11.79 31.64
N SER A 50 -15.57 11.58 30.40
CA SER A 50 -15.09 10.28 29.91
C SER A 50 -13.86 10.46 29.05
N THR A 51 -12.86 9.62 29.26
CA THR A 51 -11.66 9.53 28.42
C THR A 51 -11.45 8.09 27.98
N THR A 52 -11.11 7.91 26.70
CA THR A 52 -10.68 6.62 26.15
C THR A 52 -9.34 6.81 25.45
N LEU A 53 -8.41 5.90 25.72
CA LEU A 53 -7.13 5.77 25.04
C LEU A 53 -7.07 4.41 24.39
N ASP A 54 -6.98 4.36 23.07
CA ASP A 54 -6.76 3.14 22.31
C ASP A 54 -5.38 3.19 21.65
N ALA A 55 -4.69 2.06 21.63
CA ALA A 55 -3.40 1.88 20.98
C ALA A 55 -3.42 0.62 20.13
N TYR A 56 -2.78 0.65 18.97
CA TYR A 56 -2.77 -0.46 18.03
C TYR A 56 -1.42 -0.66 17.34
N ALA A 57 -1.16 -1.90 16.95
CA ALA A 57 -0.01 -2.33 16.17
C ALA A 57 -0.45 -3.35 15.12
N ILE A 58 -0.27 -3.00 13.85
CA ILE A 58 -0.60 -3.82 12.69
C ILE A 58 0.70 -4.15 11.97
N ARG A 59 0.91 -5.44 11.66
CA ARG A 59 2.01 -5.92 10.83
C ARG A 59 1.44 -6.67 9.63
N VAL A 60 1.83 -6.25 8.44
CA VAL A 60 1.52 -6.94 7.18
C VAL A 60 2.82 -7.48 6.60
N LYS A 61 2.83 -8.77 6.27
CA LYS A 61 3.96 -9.48 5.67
C LYS A 61 3.63 -9.88 4.25
N HIS A 62 4.65 -9.84 3.39
CA HIS A 62 4.56 -10.22 1.98
C HIS A 62 3.53 -9.37 1.22
N ARG A 63 3.50 -8.07 1.46
CA ARG A 63 2.55 -7.19 0.80
C ARG A 63 2.75 -7.24 -0.71
N ILE A 64 1.68 -7.56 -1.44
CA ILE A 64 1.73 -7.67 -2.90
C ILE A 64 1.58 -6.28 -3.50
N THR A 65 2.59 -5.84 -4.25
CA THR A 65 2.59 -4.55 -4.94
C THR A 65 3.06 -4.68 -6.37
N LEU A 66 2.69 -3.72 -7.20
CA LEU A 66 3.24 -3.64 -8.55
C LEU A 66 4.74 -3.30 -8.48
N SER A 67 5.56 -4.02 -9.25
CA SER A 67 6.98 -3.71 -9.37
C SER A 67 7.19 -2.32 -9.96
N GLN A 68 8.41 -1.80 -9.83
CA GLN A 68 8.84 -0.73 -10.70
C GLN A 68 8.75 -1.19 -12.17
N ARG A 69 8.51 -0.24 -13.07
CA ARG A 69 8.52 -0.51 -14.51
C ARG A 69 9.94 -0.86 -14.93
N ILE A 70 10.10 -2.05 -15.48
CA ILE A 70 11.33 -2.48 -16.15
C ILE A 70 11.24 -1.98 -17.58
N SER A 71 12.05 -0.98 -17.90
CA SER A 71 12.20 -0.42 -19.25
C SER A 71 13.68 -0.10 -19.45
N ARG A 72 14.22 -0.46 -20.62
CA ARG A 72 15.61 -0.18 -21.02
C ARG A 72 15.73 -0.21 -22.53
N ASP A 73 16.75 0.45 -23.06
CA ASP A 73 17.06 0.41 -24.48
C ASP A 73 17.27 -1.04 -24.94
N GLY A 74 16.68 -1.37 -26.09
CA GLY A 74 16.73 -2.72 -26.67
C GLY A 74 15.75 -3.73 -26.08
N LEU A 75 14.99 -3.41 -25.02
CA LEU A 75 14.03 -4.35 -24.42
C LEU A 75 13.01 -4.88 -25.44
N ALA A 76 12.42 -4.03 -26.26
CA ALA A 76 11.42 -4.44 -27.25
C ALA A 76 12.00 -5.41 -28.30
N ALA A 77 13.24 -5.16 -28.75
CA ALA A 77 13.94 -6.03 -29.68
C ALA A 77 14.30 -7.38 -29.03
N GLU A 78 14.74 -7.35 -27.78
CA GLU A 78 15.04 -8.52 -26.98
C GLU A 78 13.80 -9.40 -26.77
N LEU A 79 12.67 -8.81 -26.36
CA LEU A 79 11.41 -9.53 -26.19
C LEU A 79 10.89 -10.11 -27.50
N LYS A 80 11.02 -9.37 -28.62
CA LYS A 80 10.68 -9.89 -29.94
C LYS A 80 11.53 -11.10 -30.31
N SER A 81 12.84 -11.04 -30.06
CA SER A 81 13.77 -12.12 -30.41
C SER A 81 13.57 -13.40 -29.58
N LYS A 82 13.19 -13.26 -28.30
CA LYS A 82 13.09 -14.38 -27.35
C LYS A 82 11.69 -14.96 -27.25
N PHE A 83 10.66 -14.12 -27.38
CA PHE A 83 9.28 -14.48 -27.10
C PHE A 83 8.32 -14.19 -28.25
N GLY A 84 8.79 -13.58 -29.36
CA GLY A 84 7.94 -13.19 -30.48
C GLY A 84 7.08 -11.95 -30.22
N GLU A 85 7.21 -11.33 -29.05
CA GLU A 85 6.40 -10.19 -28.63
C GLU A 85 7.03 -8.87 -29.08
N SER A 86 6.31 -8.11 -29.91
CA SER A 86 6.78 -6.84 -30.45
C SER A 86 6.09 -5.63 -29.83
N GLY A 87 6.81 -4.50 -29.76
CA GLY A 87 6.26 -3.24 -29.28
C GLY A 87 5.90 -3.31 -27.80
N ILE A 88 6.73 -3.93 -26.97
CA ILE A 88 6.65 -3.83 -25.51
C ILE A 88 7.91 -3.11 -25.04
N ASP A 89 7.74 -1.85 -24.65
CA ASP A 89 8.85 -0.96 -24.24
C ASP A 89 9.00 -0.90 -22.72
N GLY A 90 8.03 -1.44 -21.98
CA GLY A 90 8.12 -1.60 -20.54
C GLY A 90 7.27 -2.74 -20.03
N VAL A 91 7.75 -3.39 -18.98
CA VAL A 91 7.02 -4.45 -18.28
C VAL A 91 7.01 -4.15 -16.79
N ASN A 92 5.88 -4.43 -16.14
CA ASN A 92 5.82 -4.58 -14.69
C ASN A 92 5.00 -5.83 -14.34
N PHE A 93 5.16 -6.31 -13.12
CA PHE A 93 4.45 -7.47 -12.59
C PHE A 93 4.25 -7.31 -11.08
N PHE A 94 3.32 -8.05 -10.51
CA PHE A 94 3.11 -8.04 -9.07
C PHE A 94 4.25 -8.77 -8.34
N THR A 95 4.62 -8.30 -7.14
CA THR A 95 5.68 -8.88 -6.32
C THR A 95 5.39 -8.66 -4.83
N ASN A 96 5.90 -9.55 -3.97
CA ASN A 96 5.89 -9.35 -2.53
C ASN A 96 7.09 -8.46 -2.12
N ALA A 97 7.01 -7.16 -2.38
CA ALA A 97 8.16 -6.26 -2.23
C ALA A 97 8.25 -5.57 -0.86
N LEU A 98 7.20 -5.63 -0.03
CA LEU A 98 7.11 -4.82 1.18
C LEU A 98 6.60 -5.61 2.38
N ASP A 99 7.21 -5.35 3.53
CA ASP A 99 6.65 -5.65 4.83
C ASP A 99 6.31 -4.32 5.51
N THR A 100 5.11 -4.18 6.04
CA THR A 100 4.68 -2.93 6.68
C THR A 100 4.39 -3.13 8.15
N ARG A 101 4.68 -2.10 8.94
CA ARG A 101 4.30 -2.02 10.35
C ARG A 101 3.68 -0.65 10.59
N THR A 102 2.41 -0.66 11.00
CA THR A 102 1.67 0.54 11.38
C THR A 102 1.41 0.47 12.87
N ASN A 103 1.79 1.50 13.62
CA ASN A 103 1.41 1.63 15.03
C ASN A 103 0.74 2.99 15.20
N GLY A 104 -0.23 3.07 16.09
CA GLY A 104 -0.91 4.32 16.39
C GLY A 104 -1.58 4.27 17.75
N ALA A 105 -2.02 5.44 18.20
CA ALA A 105 -2.85 5.60 19.37
C ALA A 105 -3.82 6.76 19.15
N ASP A 106 -5.00 6.65 19.74
CA ASP A 106 -6.04 7.65 19.71
C ASP A 106 -6.56 7.93 21.12
N LEU A 107 -6.76 9.22 21.41
CA LEU A 107 -7.25 9.71 22.69
C LEU A 107 -8.51 10.51 22.44
N VAL A 108 -9.62 10.02 22.99
CA VAL A 108 -10.91 10.72 22.95
C VAL A 108 -11.25 11.15 24.36
N THR A 109 -11.62 12.43 24.54
CA THR A 109 -12.08 12.96 25.82
C THR A 109 -13.35 13.76 25.61
N GLN A 110 -14.37 13.42 26.38
CA GLN A 110 -15.62 14.15 26.43
C GLN A 110 -15.80 14.76 27.83
N TRP A 111 -16.15 16.03 27.86
CA TRP A 111 -16.50 16.74 29.08
C TRP A 111 -17.80 17.52 28.90
N THR A 112 -18.66 17.51 29.92
CA THR A 112 -19.90 18.30 29.96
C THR A 112 -19.91 19.17 31.22
N GLY A 113 -19.83 20.48 31.04
CA GLY A 113 -19.92 21.44 32.14
C GLY A 113 -20.34 22.83 31.65
N PRO A 114 -20.59 23.77 32.58
CA PRO A 114 -20.85 25.15 32.21
C PRO A 114 -19.55 25.78 31.72
N ALA A 115 -19.44 26.09 30.43
CA ALA A 115 -18.46 27.05 29.93
C ALA A 115 -18.98 28.47 30.21
N LEU A 116 -18.12 29.50 30.08
CA LEU A 116 -18.45 30.94 30.19
C LEU A 116 -19.80 31.29 29.53
N GLY A 117 -20.92 31.09 30.24
CA GLY A 117 -22.30 31.28 29.78
C GLY A 117 -23.01 30.15 29.00
N GLY A 118 -22.46 28.95 28.80
CA GLY A 118 -23.16 27.90 28.03
C GLY A 118 -22.47 26.53 27.96
N ALA A 119 -23.21 25.50 27.54
CA ALA A 119 -22.67 24.13 27.41
C ALA A 119 -21.83 23.99 26.12
N LEU A 120 -20.54 23.68 26.27
CA LEU A 120 -19.67 23.33 25.14
C LEU A 120 -19.61 21.80 24.99
N ARG A 121 -19.77 21.31 23.76
CA ARG A 121 -19.49 19.92 23.36
C ARG A 121 -18.35 19.95 22.34
N LEU A 122 -17.24 19.30 22.66
CA LEU A 122 -16.13 19.07 21.74
C LEU A 122 -16.05 17.55 21.50
N GLY A 123 -16.01 17.16 20.23
CA GLY A 123 -15.97 15.77 19.77
C GLY A 123 -15.02 15.60 18.60
#